data_AF-A0A3C0GLR4-F1
#
_entry.id   AF-A0A3C0GLR4-F1
#
_cell.length_a   1.000
_cell.length_b   1.000
_cell.length_c   1.000
_cell.angle_alpha   90.00
_cell.angle_beta   90.00
_cell.angle_gamma   90.00
#
_symmetry.space_group_name_H-M   'P 1'
#
loop_
_entity.id
_entity.type
_entity.pdbx_description
1 polymer ?
#
loop_
_entity_poly.entity_id
_entity_poly.type
_entity_poly.pdbx_seq_one_letter_code
_entity_poly.pdbx_strand_id
1 'polypeptide(L)'
;MAIYRSDQAQLTFAAEVAQGADSELVEGTAGSGSTTTNAATSSGSRTVSVTNGTAFQVGDTIRIGTVAGTASQTVKPHESRKIEGIQVPASGDTRVFELDRPVAFTHASGQEVKEITAIGGTAARNSAAKFITFIPGVYETVDTPDPEMSIEGRRFLNTTSKRNWNIAYPGQQTLSGSVGSFTLLNGWALRFPIGSVVTTPTSLGGTALTLAAAANKGDVYVTTNASTNLAAGDYLNIDDGSSTKSEVRRLVANPTGNVWKLNYPLQFAHDNGVSVEECAAGTTYTHSIVEQAELDTVSWNVHMLPTDEDSDKAFNRRYVGGMVDSTTISAEEGGMVTMSWDGVNFLDMIHNQASQTTVGTNLYNGSSVAHNMPRYALTQSITATDVGAPSHNGSSANDGTGFPTTQPYYFSEGTIKFFGQEFARIRSFSLSISNGSEPRYYIGKQGRRRRGPYEIKEGPREYSMSATVALPDASVDSNAAHGSASQDGALELFRQLLLEGDYGSDASPNRKGFTATIKFQRGADDHIIIDIPTSGTVGDPSDANDIGSGLNNQGIMINTATHSITTDNPFQVDVDMIFRSIKITIKDTEPVYP
;
A
#
# COMPACT_ATOMS: atom_id res chain seq x y z
N MET A 1 26.57 -5.69 24.48
CA MET A 1 25.51 -4.94 23.77
C MET A 1 25.45 -5.53 22.37
N ALA A 2 24.29 -5.96 21.90
CA ALA A 2 24.16 -6.42 20.52
C ALA A 2 24.48 -5.25 19.57
N ILE A 3 25.38 -5.48 18.62
CA ILE A 3 25.69 -4.52 17.56
C ILE A 3 24.85 -4.98 16.36
N TYR A 4 23.96 -4.11 15.87
CA TYR A 4 23.19 -4.38 14.66
C TYR A 4 23.87 -3.68 13.50
N ARG A 5 23.97 -4.37 12.37
CA ARG A 5 24.60 -3.81 11.17
C ARG A 5 23.53 -3.54 10.11
N SER A 6 23.66 -2.41 9.43
CA SER A 6 22.70 -2.01 8.38
C SER A 6 22.76 -2.90 7.15
N ASP A 7 23.90 -3.53 6.85
CA ASP A 7 24.06 -4.50 5.75
C ASP A 7 23.26 -5.79 5.94
N GLN A 8 22.79 -6.06 7.17
CA GLN A 8 21.94 -7.21 7.50
C GLN A 8 20.48 -6.82 7.74
N ALA A 9 20.13 -5.54 7.57
CA ALA A 9 18.77 -5.09 7.74
C ALA A 9 17.92 -5.55 6.56
N GLN A 10 16.76 -6.13 6.86
CA GLN A 10 15.75 -6.50 5.89
C GLN A 10 14.53 -5.63 6.10
N LEU A 11 14.09 -4.97 5.03
CA LEU A 11 12.86 -4.20 5.03
C LEU A 11 11.84 -4.92 4.15
N THR A 12 10.62 -5.03 4.66
CA THR A 12 9.49 -5.74 4.03
C THR A 12 8.22 -4.95 4.23
N PHE A 13 7.26 -5.18 3.36
CA PHE A 13 6.04 -4.38 3.29
C PHE A 13 4.79 -5.27 3.26
N ALA A 14 3.67 -4.74 3.72
CA ALA A 14 2.34 -5.35 3.62
C ALA A 14 1.30 -4.29 3.31
N ALA A 15 0.30 -4.66 2.52
CA ALA A 15 -0.93 -3.90 2.44
C ALA A 15 -1.69 -4.00 3.77
N GLU A 16 -2.37 -2.93 4.12
CA GLU A 16 -3.27 -2.91 5.25
C GLU A 16 -4.71 -2.86 4.78
N VAL A 17 -5.59 -3.45 5.59
CA VAL A 17 -7.03 -3.49 5.33
C VAL A 17 -7.68 -2.14 5.64
N ALA A 18 -7.12 -1.46 6.64
CA ALA A 18 -7.48 -0.14 7.12
C ALA A 18 -6.25 0.49 7.78
N GLN A 19 -6.25 1.81 7.94
CA GLN A 19 -5.10 2.54 8.45
C GLN A 19 -4.64 2.04 9.85
N GLY A 20 -3.46 1.42 9.91
CA GLY A 20 -2.86 0.88 11.13
C GLY A 20 -3.24 -0.56 11.43
N ALA A 21 -4.03 -1.20 10.57
CA ALA A 21 -4.52 -2.56 10.70
C ALA A 21 -3.57 -3.55 10.01
N ASP A 22 -2.41 -3.80 10.63
CA ASP A 22 -1.43 -4.75 10.11
C ASP A 22 -2.00 -6.17 10.08
N SER A 23 -2.01 -6.76 8.88
CA SER A 23 -2.48 -8.12 8.68
C SER A 23 -1.39 -9.09 9.13
N GLU A 24 -1.64 -9.81 10.22
CA GLU A 24 -0.80 -10.92 10.65
C GLU A 24 -1.63 -11.95 11.42
N LEU A 25 -1.53 -13.22 11.02
CA LEU A 25 -2.19 -14.31 11.73
C LEU A 25 -1.29 -14.81 12.86
N VAL A 26 -1.40 -14.24 14.05
CA VAL A 26 -0.54 -14.59 15.19
C VAL A 26 -1.17 -15.68 16.05
N GLU A 27 -0.55 -16.86 16.04
CA GLU A 27 -0.77 -17.87 17.06
C GLU A 27 0.09 -17.58 18.29
N GLY A 28 -0.47 -17.85 19.47
CA GLY A 28 0.21 -17.61 20.73
C GLY A 28 -0.07 -18.69 21.77
N THR A 29 0.81 -18.74 22.77
CA THR A 29 0.70 -19.70 23.86
C THR A 29 -0.43 -19.22 24.74
N ALA A 30 -1.46 -20.06 24.85
CA ALA A 30 -2.66 -19.77 25.61
C ALA A 30 -2.33 -19.37 27.06
N GLY A 31 -2.72 -18.16 27.43
CA GLY A 31 -2.77 -17.68 28.80
C GLY A 31 -4.01 -18.19 29.54
N SER A 32 -4.28 -17.55 30.68
CA SER A 32 -5.34 -17.95 31.60
C SER A 32 -6.69 -17.29 31.27
N GLY A 33 -6.67 -16.09 30.70
CA GLY A 33 -7.87 -15.36 30.29
C GLY A 33 -8.51 -15.95 29.02
N SER A 34 -9.84 -16.15 29.06
CA SER A 34 -10.63 -16.52 27.88
C SER A 34 -12.03 -15.92 27.98
N THR A 35 -12.55 -15.47 26.84
CA THR A 35 -13.88 -14.89 26.65
C THR A 35 -14.27 -15.03 25.16
N THR A 36 -15.39 -14.45 24.76
CA THR A 36 -15.80 -14.32 23.36
C THR A 36 -16.15 -12.88 23.04
N THR A 37 -16.06 -12.52 21.75
CA THR A 37 -16.61 -11.26 21.25
C THR A 37 -18.13 -11.23 21.50
N ASN A 38 -18.63 -10.11 22.02
CA ASN A 38 -20.04 -9.90 22.29
C ASN A 38 -20.79 -9.42 21.02
N ALA A 39 -20.10 -8.67 20.17
CA ALA A 39 -20.61 -8.16 18.90
C ALA A 39 -19.57 -8.37 17.79
N ALA A 40 -20.03 -8.29 16.54
CA ALA A 40 -19.11 -8.26 15.41
C ALA A 40 -18.17 -7.06 15.51
N THR A 41 -16.90 -7.27 15.20
CA THR A 41 -15.86 -6.24 15.17
C THR A 41 -15.33 -6.17 13.75
N SER A 42 -15.59 -5.07 13.06
CA SER A 42 -15.11 -4.85 11.69
C SER A 42 -13.61 -4.60 11.67
N SER A 43 -12.96 -4.95 10.55
CA SER A 43 -11.61 -4.50 10.26
C SER A 43 -11.49 -2.97 10.38
N GLY A 44 -10.33 -2.48 10.83
CA GLY A 44 -10.11 -1.08 11.15
C GLY A 44 -10.62 -0.63 12.54
N SER A 45 -11.36 -1.46 13.27
CA SER A 45 -11.80 -1.11 14.63
C SER A 45 -10.66 -1.16 15.64
N ARG A 46 -10.49 -0.10 16.44
CA ARG A 46 -9.58 -0.07 17.61
C ARG A 46 -10.23 -0.57 18.90
N THR A 47 -11.48 -1.02 18.84
CA THR A 47 -12.17 -1.55 20.00
C THR A 47 -12.80 -2.91 19.71
N VAL A 48 -12.82 -3.76 20.72
CA VAL A 48 -13.53 -5.04 20.69
C VAL A 48 -14.41 -5.16 21.92
N SER A 49 -15.69 -5.49 21.70
CA SER A 49 -16.63 -5.76 22.78
C SER A 49 -16.60 -7.24 23.13
N VAL A 50 -16.44 -7.59 24.40
CA VAL A 50 -16.32 -8.98 24.89
C VAL A 50 -17.32 -9.30 26.00
N THR A 51 -17.64 -10.59 26.16
CA THR A 51 -18.58 -11.11 27.15
C THR A 51 -17.86 -11.57 28.43
N ASN A 52 -18.01 -10.87 29.55
CA ASN A 52 -17.31 -11.19 30.81
C ASN A 52 -15.77 -11.14 30.69
N GLY A 53 -15.25 -9.97 30.32
CA GLY A 53 -13.80 -9.73 30.22
C GLY A 53 -13.10 -9.47 31.57
N THR A 54 -13.59 -10.03 32.68
CA THR A 54 -13.08 -9.75 34.05
C THR A 54 -11.69 -10.32 34.31
N ALA A 55 -11.33 -11.40 33.60
CA ALA A 55 -10.02 -12.04 33.69
C ALA A 55 -8.89 -11.23 33.01
N PHE A 56 -9.24 -10.27 32.17
CA PHE A 56 -8.27 -9.47 31.40
C PHE A 56 -7.94 -8.16 32.10
N GLN A 57 -6.69 -7.73 31.92
CA GLN A 57 -6.13 -6.49 32.43
C GLN A 57 -5.54 -5.66 31.30
N VAL A 58 -5.36 -4.36 31.56
CA VAL A 58 -4.62 -3.48 30.65
C VAL A 58 -3.16 -3.94 30.62
N GLY A 59 -2.63 -4.14 29.41
CA GLY A 59 -1.29 -4.68 29.16
C GLY A 59 -1.31 -6.11 28.64
N ASP A 60 -2.39 -6.85 28.86
CA ASP A 60 -2.53 -8.23 28.38
C ASP A 60 -2.51 -8.24 26.85
N THR A 61 -1.80 -9.21 26.28
CA THR A 61 -1.90 -9.51 24.85
C THR A 61 -2.97 -10.58 24.67
N ILE A 62 -3.88 -10.33 23.73
CA ILE A 62 -5.01 -11.20 23.41
C ILE A 62 -4.93 -11.64 21.96
N ARG A 63 -5.33 -12.88 21.70
CA ARG A 63 -5.71 -13.37 20.39
C ARG A 63 -7.21 -13.17 20.21
N ILE A 64 -7.62 -12.58 19.10
CA ILE A 64 -9.02 -12.46 18.68
C ILE A 64 -9.21 -13.38 17.48
N GLY A 65 -10.21 -14.26 17.52
CA GLY A 65 -10.51 -15.24 16.48
C GLY A 65 -10.31 -16.69 16.94
N THR A 66 -11.17 -17.60 16.46
CA THR A 66 -11.14 -19.02 16.82
C THR A 66 -10.09 -19.79 16.01
N VAL A 67 -9.16 -20.44 16.71
CA VAL A 67 -8.17 -21.35 16.11
C VAL A 67 -8.68 -22.79 16.18
N ALA A 68 -8.82 -23.47 15.04
CA ALA A 68 -9.33 -24.84 14.98
C ALA A 68 -8.16 -25.84 14.94
N GLY A 69 -7.87 -26.49 16.06
CA GLY A 69 -6.89 -27.58 16.10
C GLY A 69 -5.46 -27.15 15.73
N THR A 70 -4.89 -27.76 14.68
CA THR A 70 -3.54 -27.44 14.14
C THR A 70 -3.62 -26.28 13.14
N ALA A 71 -2.56 -25.48 13.02
CA ALA A 71 -2.50 -24.26 12.19
C ALA A 71 -2.92 -24.43 10.71
N SER A 72 -2.81 -25.64 10.14
CA SER A 72 -3.24 -25.96 8.77
C SER A 72 -4.76 -26.20 8.64
N GLN A 73 -5.49 -26.35 9.75
CA GLN A 73 -6.93 -26.58 9.79
C GLN A 73 -7.72 -25.36 10.29
N THR A 74 -7.04 -24.24 10.58
CA THR A 74 -7.72 -23.03 11.03
C THR A 74 -8.58 -22.45 9.90
N VAL A 75 -9.90 -22.48 10.08
CA VAL A 75 -10.90 -22.06 9.07
C VAL A 75 -11.27 -20.57 9.19
N LYS A 76 -10.62 -19.81 10.09
CA LYS A 76 -10.97 -18.41 10.37
C LYS A 76 -9.75 -17.53 10.64
N PRO A 77 -9.81 -16.24 10.27
CA PRO A 77 -8.75 -15.31 10.61
C PRO A 77 -8.65 -15.17 12.14
N HIS A 78 -7.43 -14.95 12.62
CA HIS A 78 -7.14 -14.67 14.02
C HIS A 78 -5.95 -13.74 14.09
N GLU A 79 -5.89 -12.87 15.10
CA GLU A 79 -4.82 -11.88 15.22
C GLU A 79 -4.52 -11.56 16.68
N SER A 80 -3.31 -11.08 16.96
CA SER A 80 -2.93 -10.64 18.30
C SER A 80 -3.01 -9.13 18.44
N ARG A 81 -3.60 -8.66 19.53
CA ARG A 81 -3.66 -7.26 19.92
C ARG A 81 -3.39 -7.13 21.40
N LYS A 82 -2.92 -5.97 21.83
CA LYS A 82 -2.67 -5.67 23.23
C LYS A 82 -3.76 -4.75 23.77
N ILE A 83 -4.25 -5.04 24.96
CA ILE A 83 -5.27 -4.23 25.62
C ILE A 83 -4.61 -2.98 26.21
N GLU A 84 -5.02 -1.80 25.74
CA GLU A 84 -4.55 -0.51 26.26
C GLU A 84 -5.54 0.17 27.21
N GLY A 85 -6.81 -0.20 27.09
CA GLY A 85 -7.88 0.33 27.91
C GLY A 85 -8.99 -0.70 28.08
N ILE A 86 -9.66 -0.66 29.23
CA ILE A 86 -10.87 -1.46 29.48
C ILE A 86 -11.95 -0.50 29.95
N GLN A 87 -13.00 -0.40 29.16
CA GLN A 87 -14.23 0.29 29.57
C GLN A 87 -15.16 -0.74 30.20
N VAL A 88 -15.53 -0.48 31.46
CA VAL A 88 -16.47 -1.30 32.22
C VAL A 88 -17.79 -0.54 32.27
N PRO A 89 -18.90 -1.12 31.77
CA PRO A 89 -20.20 -0.47 31.83
C PRO A 89 -20.69 -0.39 33.28
N ALA A 90 -21.65 0.51 33.53
CA ALA A 90 -22.25 0.69 34.85
C ALA A 90 -23.03 -0.54 35.36
N SER A 91 -23.48 -1.40 34.44
CA SER A 91 -24.17 -2.66 34.73
C SER A 91 -23.93 -3.68 33.61
N GLY A 92 -23.88 -4.97 33.94
CA GLY A 92 -23.66 -6.07 33.00
C GLY A 92 -22.19 -6.51 32.90
N ASP A 93 -21.98 -7.66 32.28
CA ASP A 93 -20.66 -8.31 32.17
C ASP A 93 -19.90 -7.97 30.88
N THR A 94 -20.53 -7.26 29.94
CA THR A 94 -19.88 -6.83 28.71
C THR A 94 -18.76 -5.85 29.02
N ARG A 95 -17.60 -5.98 28.37
CA ARG A 95 -16.52 -4.99 28.45
C ARG A 95 -16.12 -4.56 27.06
N VAL A 96 -15.60 -3.34 26.93
CA VAL A 96 -14.99 -2.87 25.68
C VAL A 96 -13.50 -2.72 25.91
N PHE A 97 -12.72 -3.49 25.17
CA PHE A 97 -11.28 -3.36 25.15
C PHE A 97 -10.88 -2.33 24.09
N GLU A 98 -10.07 -1.37 24.49
CA GLU A 98 -9.34 -0.47 23.59
C GLU A 98 -8.01 -1.14 23.24
N LEU A 99 -7.72 -1.27 21.96
CA LEU A 99 -6.60 -2.04 21.44
C LEU A 99 -5.42 -1.15 21.07
N ASP A 100 -4.22 -1.74 21.11
CA ASP A 100 -2.97 -1.11 20.70
C ASP A 100 -2.97 -0.71 19.23
N ARG A 101 -3.73 -1.39 18.38
CA ARG A 101 -3.91 -1.00 16.98
C ARG A 101 -5.21 -1.58 16.44
N PRO A 102 -5.72 -1.02 15.34
CA PRO A 102 -6.91 -1.56 14.68
C PRO A 102 -6.81 -3.05 14.39
N VAL A 103 -7.92 -3.78 14.46
CA VAL A 103 -7.99 -5.17 13.98
C VAL A 103 -7.90 -5.20 12.45
N ALA A 104 -7.12 -6.13 11.90
CA ALA A 104 -6.98 -6.32 10.46
C ALA A 104 -8.14 -7.10 9.85
N PHE A 105 -8.75 -8.00 10.63
CA PHE A 105 -9.79 -8.89 10.14
C PHE A 105 -11.15 -8.58 10.76
N THR A 106 -12.21 -8.93 10.04
CA THR A 106 -13.56 -8.88 10.61
C THR A 106 -13.79 -10.10 11.49
N HIS A 107 -14.15 -9.87 12.75
CA HIS A 107 -14.48 -10.91 13.72
C HIS A 107 -15.97 -10.92 13.98
N ALA A 108 -16.66 -12.02 13.68
CA ALA A 108 -18.07 -12.18 14.00
C ALA A 108 -18.32 -12.13 15.53
N SER A 109 -19.59 -12.01 15.95
CA SER A 109 -19.96 -12.25 17.35
C SER A 109 -19.67 -13.70 17.75
N GLY A 110 -19.33 -13.92 19.02
CA GLY A 110 -19.02 -15.24 19.57
C GLY A 110 -17.65 -15.80 19.15
N GLN A 111 -16.78 -15.02 18.51
CA GLN A 111 -15.40 -15.44 18.25
C GLN A 111 -14.59 -15.47 19.55
N GLU A 112 -13.66 -16.42 19.67
CA GLU A 112 -12.83 -16.54 20.86
C GLU A 112 -11.93 -15.31 21.04
N VAL A 113 -11.82 -14.83 22.28
CA VAL A 113 -10.81 -13.86 22.70
C VAL A 113 -10.03 -14.49 23.84
N LYS A 114 -8.74 -14.71 23.64
CA LYS A 114 -7.91 -15.48 24.57
C LYS A 114 -6.63 -14.74 24.89
N GLU A 115 -6.24 -14.71 26.16
CA GLU A 115 -4.94 -14.21 26.57
C GLU A 115 -3.84 -15.05 25.91
N ILE A 116 -2.78 -14.40 25.45
CA ILE A 116 -1.57 -15.06 24.95
C ILE A 116 -0.33 -14.45 25.62
N THR A 117 0.61 -15.31 26.01
CA THR A 117 1.79 -14.90 26.80
C THR A 117 3.08 -14.85 25.97
N ALA A 118 3.11 -15.56 24.85
CA ALA A 118 4.23 -15.61 23.93
C ALA A 118 3.73 -15.93 22.52
N ILE A 119 4.55 -15.62 21.53
CA ILE A 119 4.37 -16.11 20.16
C ILE A 119 4.74 -17.59 20.15
N GLY A 120 3.89 -18.41 19.55
CA GLY A 120 4.12 -19.84 19.43
C GLY A 120 3.19 -20.69 20.29
N GLY A 121 3.19 -21.98 19.99
CA GLY A 121 2.37 -23.05 20.55
C GLY A 121 2.83 -24.35 19.89
N THR A 122 2.00 -25.39 19.79
CA THR A 122 2.34 -26.58 18.97
C THR A 122 2.50 -26.25 17.47
N ALA A 123 2.18 -25.03 17.04
CA ALA A 123 2.50 -24.50 15.73
C ALA A 123 3.89 -23.82 15.76
N ALA A 124 4.84 -24.46 15.07
CA ALA A 124 6.09 -23.86 14.66
C ALA A 124 5.85 -22.59 13.83
N ARG A 125 6.93 -21.81 13.57
CA ARG A 125 6.95 -20.68 12.64
C ARG A 125 6.07 -20.97 11.40
N ASN A 126 4.93 -20.30 11.29
CA ASN A 126 3.99 -20.51 10.20
C ASN A 126 4.21 -19.44 9.13
N SER A 127 5.07 -19.72 8.14
CA SER A 127 5.30 -18.77 7.04
C SER A 127 4.03 -18.46 6.23
N ALA A 128 3.04 -19.36 6.22
CA ALA A 128 1.74 -19.10 5.57
C ALA A 128 0.84 -18.13 6.36
N ALA A 129 1.28 -17.63 7.51
CA ALA A 129 0.55 -16.69 8.37
C ALA A 129 1.11 -15.25 8.31
N LYS A 130 2.15 -15.02 7.50
CA LYS A 130 2.85 -13.74 7.36
C LYS A 130 2.44 -13.05 6.07
N PHE A 131 2.05 -11.78 6.15
CA PHE A 131 1.70 -10.98 4.97
C PHE A 131 2.72 -9.86 4.70
N ILE A 132 3.49 -9.44 5.71
CA ILE A 132 4.55 -8.42 5.59
C ILE A 132 5.78 -9.04 4.95
N THR A 133 5.74 -9.18 3.62
CA THR A 133 6.65 -10.02 2.84
C THR A 133 7.13 -9.36 1.56
N PHE A 134 6.33 -8.49 0.93
CA PHE A 134 6.67 -7.95 -0.39
C PHE A 134 7.75 -6.86 -0.30
N ILE A 135 8.41 -6.61 -1.44
CA ILE A 135 9.37 -5.50 -1.63
C ILE A 135 8.90 -4.68 -2.86
N PRO A 136 8.89 -3.34 -2.80
CA PRO A 136 8.45 -2.49 -3.92
C PRO A 136 9.40 -2.50 -5.14
N GLY A 137 10.66 -2.86 -4.94
CA GLY A 137 11.71 -2.85 -5.96
C GLY A 137 13.09 -3.01 -5.35
N VAL A 138 14.14 -2.77 -6.15
CA VAL A 138 15.53 -2.76 -5.63
C VAL A 138 15.86 -1.35 -5.15
N TYR A 139 16.07 -1.16 -3.85
CA TYR A 139 16.56 0.10 -3.25
C TYR A 139 17.92 -0.10 -2.59
N GLU A 140 18.67 0.99 -2.48
CA GLU A 140 19.94 1.03 -1.73
C GLU A 140 19.74 1.58 -0.32
N THR A 141 18.89 2.59 -0.16
CA THR A 141 18.70 3.32 1.10
C THR A 141 17.22 3.48 1.43
N VAL A 142 16.94 3.48 2.73
CA VAL A 142 15.60 3.72 3.29
C VAL A 142 15.77 4.56 4.54
N ASP A 143 14.98 5.62 4.63
CA ASP A 143 14.84 6.38 5.86
C ASP A 143 13.69 5.77 6.66
N THR A 144 14.04 4.97 7.67
CA THR A 144 13.05 4.34 8.53
C THR A 144 12.37 5.39 9.40
N PRO A 145 11.03 5.34 9.58
CA PRO A 145 10.24 6.38 10.26
C PRO A 145 10.41 6.35 11.78
N ASP A 146 11.61 6.70 12.22
CA ASP A 146 11.98 6.69 13.63
C ASP A 146 11.26 7.79 14.40
N PRO A 147 10.91 7.52 15.67
CA PRO A 147 10.05 8.38 16.44
C PRO A 147 10.75 9.69 16.78
N GLU A 148 10.39 10.77 16.09
CA GLU A 148 10.81 12.12 16.45
C GLU A 148 9.84 12.68 17.49
N MET A 149 10.37 13.05 18.66
CA MET A 149 9.58 13.54 19.77
C MET A 149 9.89 15.01 19.99
N SER A 150 8.87 15.88 19.93
CA SER A 150 9.04 17.25 20.39
C SER A 150 9.00 17.31 21.93
N ILE A 151 9.83 18.17 22.51
CA ILE A 151 9.86 18.45 23.95
C ILE A 151 9.74 19.96 24.13
N GLU A 152 8.67 20.38 24.79
CA GLU A 152 8.40 21.80 25.03
C GLU A 152 8.81 22.21 26.45
N GLY A 153 9.80 23.09 26.55
CA GLY A 153 10.25 23.64 27.83
C GLY A 153 9.39 24.82 28.28
N ARG A 154 8.75 24.72 29.45
CA ARG A 154 8.18 25.91 30.12
C ARG A 154 9.27 26.66 30.86
N ARG A 155 9.42 27.93 30.49
CA ARG A 155 10.37 28.87 31.13
C ARG A 155 9.59 29.86 31.99
N PHE A 156 9.93 29.95 33.26
CA PHE A 156 9.41 31.00 34.15
C PHE A 156 10.44 32.11 34.32
N LEU A 157 9.98 33.34 34.56
CA LEU A 157 10.86 34.40 35.04
C LEU A 157 11.26 34.09 36.48
N ASN A 158 12.55 33.92 36.73
CA ASN A 158 13.11 33.87 38.08
C ASN A 158 13.47 35.30 38.54
N THR A 159 13.64 35.51 39.85
CA THR A 159 13.94 36.79 40.53
C THR A 159 15.25 37.46 40.12
N THR A 160 16.07 36.83 39.26
CA THR A 160 17.36 37.33 38.77
C THR A 160 17.41 37.45 37.24
N SER A 161 16.34 37.96 36.62
CA SER A 161 16.27 38.37 35.20
C SER A 161 16.66 37.31 34.15
N LYS A 162 16.84 36.06 34.54
CA LYS A 162 17.13 34.93 33.64
C LYS A 162 15.93 34.00 33.58
N ARG A 163 15.51 33.65 32.36
CA ARG A 163 14.51 32.61 32.11
C ARG A 163 15.15 31.25 32.41
N ASN A 164 14.71 30.58 33.47
CA ASN A 164 15.17 29.22 33.78
C ASN A 164 14.18 28.18 33.23
N TRP A 165 14.72 27.09 32.68
CA TRP A 165 13.96 25.90 32.34
C TRP A 165 13.42 25.27 33.63
N ASN A 166 12.10 25.15 33.78
CA ASN A 166 11.50 24.58 35.00
C ASN A 166 10.93 23.18 34.75
N ILE A 167 10.19 23.00 33.65
CA ILE A 167 9.52 21.72 33.33
C ILE A 167 9.58 21.49 31.81
N ALA A 168 9.85 20.26 31.42
CA ALA A 168 9.76 19.77 30.05
C ALA A 168 8.43 19.03 29.87
N TYR A 169 7.64 19.39 28.86
CA TYR A 169 6.44 18.63 28.49
C TYR A 169 6.74 17.78 27.25
N PRO A 170 6.34 16.51 27.25
CA PRO A 170 6.34 15.71 26.03
C PRO A 170 5.34 16.32 25.05
N GLY A 171 5.83 16.74 23.88
CA GLY A 171 5.02 17.20 22.77
C GLY A 171 4.62 16.05 21.84
N GLN A 172 4.20 16.42 20.63
CA GLN A 172 3.81 15.51 19.56
C GLN A 172 4.95 14.58 19.15
N GLN A 173 4.56 13.47 18.54
CA GLN A 173 5.47 12.50 17.98
C GLN A 173 5.16 12.27 16.51
N THR A 174 6.16 12.44 15.65
CA THR A 174 6.07 12.19 14.21
C THR A 174 6.76 10.88 13.86
N LEU A 175 6.26 10.24 12.81
CA LEU A 175 6.77 8.99 12.24
C LEU A 175 6.68 9.16 10.71
N SER A 176 7.76 9.61 10.09
CA SER A 176 7.82 9.85 8.65
C SER A 176 9.07 9.19 8.10
N GLY A 177 8.93 8.48 7.00
CA GLY A 177 10.00 7.72 6.36
C GLY A 177 9.94 7.84 4.84
N SER A 178 10.95 7.33 4.17
CA SER A 178 11.05 7.38 2.71
C SER A 178 11.75 6.14 2.16
N VAL A 179 11.42 5.76 0.92
CA VAL A 179 12.14 4.76 0.14
C VAL A 179 12.61 5.44 -1.14
N GLY A 180 13.89 5.82 -1.18
CA GLY A 180 14.44 6.60 -2.28
C GLY A 180 14.80 5.75 -3.49
N SER A 181 14.45 6.24 -4.69
CA SER A 181 14.96 5.81 -6.01
C SER A 181 15.11 4.29 -6.20
N PHE A 182 14.08 3.53 -5.85
CA PHE A 182 14.08 2.09 -6.11
C PHE A 182 13.83 1.79 -7.58
N THR A 183 14.49 0.75 -8.09
CA THR A 183 14.25 0.25 -9.44
C THR A 183 12.92 -0.48 -9.48
N LEU A 184 12.02 -0.07 -10.37
CA LEU A 184 10.68 -0.64 -10.48
C LEU A 184 10.74 -2.00 -11.19
N LEU A 185 10.48 -3.07 -10.44
CA LEU A 185 10.48 -4.44 -10.97
C LEU A 185 9.07 -4.89 -11.40
N ASN A 186 8.03 -4.39 -10.76
CA ASN A 186 6.62 -4.64 -11.09
C ASN A 186 5.75 -3.43 -10.69
N GLY A 187 4.44 -3.50 -10.97
CA GLY A 187 3.53 -2.40 -10.67
C GLY A 187 3.06 -2.31 -9.21
N TRP A 188 3.52 -3.17 -8.29
CA TRP A 188 2.97 -3.25 -6.92
C TRP A 188 3.06 -1.93 -6.18
N ALA A 189 4.17 -1.21 -6.34
CA ALA A 189 4.42 0.02 -5.60
C ALA A 189 3.53 1.20 -6.05
N LEU A 190 3.05 1.18 -7.30
CA LEU A 190 2.34 2.29 -7.94
C LEU A 190 0.97 2.55 -7.34
N ARG A 191 0.35 1.56 -6.71
CA ARG A 191 -1.00 1.72 -6.17
C ARG A 191 -1.05 2.60 -4.92
N PHE A 192 -0.06 2.47 -4.03
CA PHE A 192 -0.10 3.14 -2.71
C PHE A 192 -0.17 4.67 -2.78
N PRO A 193 0.48 5.35 -3.74
CA PRO A 193 0.30 6.79 -3.92
C PRO A 193 -0.93 7.20 -4.75
N ILE A 194 -1.68 6.27 -5.37
CA ILE A 194 -2.74 6.60 -6.35
C ILE A 194 -4.11 6.09 -5.92
N GLY A 195 -4.21 4.81 -5.56
CA GLY A 195 -5.46 4.17 -5.21
C GLY A 195 -5.40 2.64 -5.28
N SER A 196 -6.48 2.03 -5.78
CA SER A 196 -6.67 0.58 -5.77
C SER A 196 -6.30 -0.06 -7.10
N VAL A 197 -6.12 -1.39 -7.10
CA VAL A 197 -5.75 -2.15 -8.29
C VAL A 197 -6.84 -3.15 -8.64
N VAL A 198 -7.36 -3.06 -9.86
CA VAL A 198 -8.26 -4.07 -10.42
C VAL A 198 -7.44 -4.98 -11.33
N THR A 199 -7.49 -6.29 -11.09
CA THR A 199 -6.73 -7.27 -11.86
C THR A 199 -7.67 -8.18 -12.61
N THR A 200 -7.46 -8.32 -13.92
CA THR A 200 -8.22 -9.23 -14.78
C THR A 200 -7.26 -10.11 -15.58
N PRO A 201 -7.40 -11.45 -15.54
CA PRO A 201 -6.62 -12.36 -16.38
C PRO A 201 -7.10 -12.29 -17.83
N THR A 202 -6.19 -12.49 -18.79
CA THR A 202 -6.57 -12.59 -20.21
C THR A 202 -7.36 -13.85 -20.57
N SER A 203 -7.33 -14.87 -19.71
CA SER A 203 -8.05 -16.13 -19.91
C SER A 203 -8.34 -16.85 -18.60
N LEU A 204 -9.49 -17.53 -18.54
CA LEU A 204 -9.94 -18.37 -17.44
C LEU A 204 -9.95 -19.84 -17.90
N GLY A 205 -9.58 -20.76 -17.01
CA GLY A 205 -9.38 -22.17 -17.32
C GLY A 205 -10.32 -23.14 -16.61
N GLY A 206 -11.06 -22.67 -15.59
CA GLY A 206 -11.82 -23.51 -14.66
C GLY A 206 -13.34 -23.51 -14.83
N THR A 207 -14.02 -24.27 -13.96
CA THR A 207 -15.49 -24.17 -13.81
C THR A 207 -15.83 -22.95 -12.97
N ALA A 208 -16.75 -22.12 -13.46
CA ALA A 208 -17.25 -20.98 -12.72
C ALA A 208 -17.92 -21.39 -11.41
N LEU A 209 -17.35 -20.98 -10.28
CA LEU A 209 -17.98 -21.05 -8.97
C LEU A 209 -18.56 -19.70 -8.60
N THR A 210 -19.28 -19.66 -7.48
CA THR A 210 -19.65 -18.40 -6.84
C THR A 210 -19.27 -18.41 -5.37
N LEU A 211 -19.06 -17.22 -4.80
CA LEU A 211 -19.00 -17.08 -3.35
C LEU A 211 -20.32 -17.54 -2.72
N ALA A 212 -20.24 -18.32 -1.64
CA ALA A 212 -21.38 -18.80 -0.87
C ALA A 212 -21.85 -17.81 0.22
N ALA A 213 -21.01 -16.83 0.53
CA ALA A 213 -21.29 -15.72 1.43
C ALA A 213 -20.47 -14.51 0.98
N ALA A 214 -20.91 -13.30 1.38
CA ALA A 214 -20.12 -12.10 1.15
C ALA A 214 -18.75 -12.21 1.84
N ALA A 215 -17.71 -11.74 1.16
CA ALA A 215 -16.35 -11.65 1.69
C ALA A 215 -15.97 -10.17 1.83
N ASN A 216 -15.46 -9.78 2.99
CA ASN A 216 -15.15 -8.38 3.29
C ASN A 216 -13.73 -8.05 2.84
N LYS A 217 -13.45 -6.75 2.64
CA LYS A 217 -12.07 -6.25 2.52
C LYS A 217 -11.27 -6.72 3.75
N GLY A 218 -10.13 -7.34 3.49
CA GLY A 218 -9.26 -7.92 4.50
C GLY A 218 -9.47 -9.39 4.80
N ASP A 219 -10.55 -10.02 4.32
CA ASP A 219 -10.73 -11.45 4.53
C ASP A 219 -9.64 -12.25 3.78
N VAL A 220 -9.06 -13.25 4.46
CA VAL A 220 -8.05 -14.17 3.91
C VAL A 220 -8.61 -15.56 3.69
N TYR A 221 -9.87 -15.77 4.07
CA TYR A 221 -10.62 -16.99 3.82
C TYR A 221 -11.89 -16.65 3.06
N VAL A 222 -12.15 -17.36 1.98
CA VAL A 222 -13.39 -17.25 1.20
C VAL A 222 -14.10 -18.59 1.18
N THR A 223 -15.43 -18.57 1.11
CA THR A 223 -16.24 -19.78 1.02
C THR A 223 -16.97 -19.79 -0.31
N THR A 224 -16.89 -20.89 -1.06
CA THR A 224 -17.57 -21.08 -2.35
C THR A 224 -18.77 -22.00 -2.22
N ASN A 225 -19.66 -21.93 -3.22
CA ASN A 225 -20.91 -22.67 -3.28
C ASN A 225 -20.74 -24.19 -3.52
N ALA A 226 -19.55 -24.63 -3.96
CA ALA A 226 -19.22 -26.02 -4.22
C ALA A 226 -17.74 -26.31 -3.95
N SER A 227 -17.43 -27.56 -3.64
CA SER A 227 -16.05 -28.05 -3.61
C SER A 227 -15.56 -28.36 -5.02
N THR A 228 -14.30 -28.05 -5.30
CA THR A 228 -13.63 -28.35 -6.59
C THR A 228 -12.30 -29.06 -6.35
N ASN A 229 -11.65 -29.45 -7.45
CA ASN A 229 -10.31 -30.01 -7.44
C ASN A 229 -9.20 -28.95 -7.40
N LEU A 230 -9.54 -27.69 -7.05
CA LEU A 230 -8.54 -26.63 -6.91
C LEU A 230 -7.58 -26.95 -5.77
N ALA A 231 -6.29 -26.79 -6.06
CA ALA A 231 -5.18 -27.11 -5.20
C ALA A 231 -4.46 -25.84 -4.72
N ALA A 232 -3.73 -25.97 -3.62
CA ALA A 232 -2.80 -24.93 -3.20
C ALA A 232 -1.82 -24.64 -4.35
N GLY A 233 -1.76 -23.38 -4.76
CA GLY A 233 -0.96 -22.91 -5.88
C GLY A 233 -1.77 -22.28 -6.99
N ASP A 234 -3.05 -22.67 -7.15
CA ASP A 234 -3.91 -22.20 -8.23
C ASP A 234 -4.26 -20.71 -8.05
N TYR A 235 -4.42 -20.00 -9.17
CA TYR A 235 -4.83 -18.61 -9.20
C TYR A 235 -6.31 -18.51 -9.50
N LEU A 236 -7.00 -17.67 -8.74
CA LEU A 236 -8.44 -17.47 -8.78
C LEU A 236 -8.70 -16.01 -9.10
N ASN A 237 -9.55 -15.76 -10.09
CA ASN A 237 -10.16 -14.45 -10.27
C ASN A 237 -11.46 -14.39 -9.46
N ILE A 238 -11.63 -13.36 -8.66
CA ILE A 238 -12.84 -13.11 -7.86
C ILE A 238 -13.52 -11.87 -8.44
N ASP A 239 -14.84 -11.98 -8.68
CA ASP A 239 -15.66 -10.96 -9.35
C ASP A 239 -15.19 -10.69 -10.79
N ASP A 240 -15.10 -11.75 -11.58
CA ASP A 240 -14.64 -11.69 -12.97
C ASP A 240 -15.45 -10.70 -13.81
N GLY A 241 -14.74 -9.90 -14.63
CA GLY A 241 -15.31 -8.86 -15.47
C GLY A 241 -15.67 -7.55 -14.74
N SER A 242 -15.50 -7.49 -13.42
CA SER A 242 -15.73 -6.26 -12.64
C SER A 242 -14.62 -5.23 -12.88
N SER A 243 -14.97 -4.06 -13.42
CA SER A 243 -14.00 -2.99 -13.68
C SER A 243 -13.56 -2.23 -12.42
N THR A 244 -14.11 -2.56 -11.25
CA THR A 244 -13.86 -1.83 -10.00
C THR A 244 -13.45 -2.73 -8.84
N LYS A 245 -13.74 -4.04 -8.90
CA LYS A 245 -13.47 -4.97 -7.79
C LYS A 245 -12.81 -6.29 -8.21
N SER A 246 -12.65 -6.57 -9.51
CA SER A 246 -11.99 -7.81 -9.97
C SER A 246 -10.60 -7.91 -9.35
N GLU A 247 -10.32 -9.00 -8.65
CA GLU A 247 -8.99 -9.24 -8.07
C GLU A 247 -8.57 -10.71 -8.19
N VAL A 248 -7.30 -10.90 -8.52
CA VAL A 248 -6.70 -12.22 -8.60
C VAL A 248 -6.02 -12.54 -7.27
N ARG A 249 -6.30 -13.73 -6.75
CA ARG A 249 -5.73 -14.26 -5.52
C ARG A 249 -5.26 -15.68 -5.75
N ARG A 250 -4.28 -16.08 -4.96
CA ARG A 250 -3.74 -17.42 -5.03
C ARG A 250 -4.24 -18.27 -3.87
N LEU A 251 -4.64 -19.50 -4.17
CA LEU A 251 -5.03 -20.48 -3.18
C LEU A 251 -3.79 -20.97 -2.42
N VAL A 252 -3.75 -20.77 -1.11
CA VAL A 252 -2.68 -21.25 -0.22
C VAL A 252 -3.04 -22.60 0.39
N ALA A 253 -4.30 -22.78 0.76
CA ALA A 253 -4.79 -24.02 1.37
C ALA A 253 -6.30 -24.15 1.17
N ASN A 254 -6.78 -25.39 1.14
CA ASN A 254 -8.20 -25.74 1.12
C ASN A 254 -8.57 -26.45 2.44
N PRO A 255 -8.70 -25.73 3.58
CA PRO A 255 -8.90 -26.33 4.89
C PRO A 255 -10.16 -27.20 5.00
N THR A 256 -11.21 -26.85 4.26
CA THR A 256 -12.42 -27.66 4.08
C THR A 256 -12.83 -27.51 2.63
N GLY A 257 -13.27 -28.55 1.91
CA GLY A 257 -13.36 -28.56 0.44
C GLY A 257 -13.95 -27.34 -0.30
N ASN A 258 -14.74 -26.49 0.37
CA ASN A 258 -15.33 -25.25 -0.14
C ASN A 258 -14.91 -23.95 0.62
N VAL A 259 -13.95 -24.01 1.56
CA VAL A 259 -13.37 -22.85 2.23
C VAL A 259 -11.89 -22.81 1.88
N TRP A 260 -11.46 -21.67 1.37
CA TRP A 260 -10.18 -21.49 0.73
C TRP A 260 -9.41 -20.38 1.42
N LYS A 261 -8.14 -20.65 1.74
CA LYS A 261 -7.21 -19.66 2.28
C LYS A 261 -6.46 -18.99 1.14
N LEU A 262 -6.42 -17.67 1.12
CA LEU A 262 -5.77 -16.85 0.12
C LEU A 262 -4.35 -16.42 0.55
N ASN A 263 -3.51 -16.02 -0.41
CA ASN A 263 -2.13 -15.58 -0.16
C ASN A 263 -2.03 -14.17 0.43
N TYR A 264 -2.97 -13.29 0.09
CA TYR A 264 -3.10 -11.96 0.67
C TYR A 264 -4.56 -11.68 1.03
N PRO A 265 -4.82 -10.78 1.99
CA PRO A 265 -6.16 -10.28 2.27
C PRO A 265 -6.83 -9.74 1.01
N LEU A 266 -8.16 -9.86 0.92
CA LEU A 266 -8.92 -9.23 -0.16
C LEU A 266 -8.79 -7.71 -0.11
N GLN A 267 -8.56 -7.08 -1.25
CA GLN A 267 -8.51 -5.61 -1.38
C GLN A 267 -9.92 -5.02 -1.41
N PHE A 268 -10.89 -5.80 -1.87
CA PHE A 268 -12.26 -5.35 -2.03
C PHE A 268 -13.23 -6.17 -1.19
N ALA A 269 -14.37 -5.58 -0.88
CA ALA A 269 -15.53 -6.32 -0.40
C ALA A 269 -16.32 -6.86 -1.59
N HIS A 270 -16.58 -8.16 -1.54
CA HIS A 270 -17.26 -8.96 -2.56
C HIS A 270 -18.61 -9.44 -2.03
N ASP A 271 -19.65 -9.25 -2.84
CA ASP A 271 -21.00 -9.64 -2.46
C ASP A 271 -21.17 -11.17 -2.53
N ASN A 272 -22.21 -11.67 -1.86
CA ASN A 272 -22.58 -13.08 -2.00
C ASN A 272 -22.96 -13.39 -3.45
N GLY A 273 -22.49 -14.51 -3.99
CA GLY A 273 -22.84 -14.97 -5.33
C GLY A 273 -21.98 -14.40 -6.47
N VAL A 274 -20.99 -13.55 -6.21
CA VAL A 274 -20.03 -13.13 -7.25
C VAL A 274 -19.23 -14.32 -7.78
N SER A 275 -18.79 -14.22 -9.03
CA SER A 275 -18.04 -15.28 -9.71
C SER A 275 -16.68 -15.51 -9.05
N VAL A 276 -16.27 -16.77 -9.01
CA VAL A 276 -14.91 -17.18 -8.67
C VAL A 276 -14.46 -18.22 -9.67
N GLU A 277 -13.43 -17.92 -10.45
CA GLU A 277 -12.97 -18.76 -11.55
C GLU A 277 -11.47 -18.96 -11.50
N GLU A 278 -11.00 -20.15 -11.89
CA GLU A 278 -9.56 -20.42 -11.99
C GLU A 278 -8.97 -19.72 -13.22
N CYS A 279 -7.88 -18.99 -13.02
CA CYS A 279 -7.11 -18.39 -14.10
C CYS A 279 -6.45 -19.49 -14.95
N ALA A 280 -6.46 -19.34 -16.29
CA ALA A 280 -5.80 -20.31 -17.15
C ALA A 280 -4.27 -20.28 -16.97
N ALA A 281 -3.62 -21.45 -17.09
CA ALA A 281 -2.17 -21.55 -17.00
C ALA A 281 -1.49 -20.72 -18.12
N GLY A 282 -0.44 -19.98 -17.77
CA GLY A 282 0.30 -19.14 -18.71
C GLY A 282 -0.46 -17.89 -19.18
N THR A 283 -1.58 -17.54 -18.53
CA THR A 283 -2.28 -16.28 -18.83
C THR A 283 -1.42 -15.07 -18.46
N THR A 284 -1.59 -13.98 -19.20
CA THR A 284 -1.14 -12.65 -18.77
C THR A 284 -2.24 -11.97 -17.95
N TYR A 285 -1.87 -10.96 -17.18
CA TYR A 285 -2.77 -10.21 -16.33
C TYR A 285 -2.76 -8.75 -16.75
N THR A 286 -3.92 -8.10 -16.69
CA THR A 286 -4.05 -6.66 -16.84
C THR A 286 -4.45 -6.08 -15.49
N HIS A 287 -3.61 -5.20 -14.96
CA HIS A 287 -3.84 -4.46 -13.74
C HIS A 287 -4.18 -3.01 -14.10
N SER A 288 -5.37 -2.57 -13.71
CA SER A 288 -5.78 -1.17 -13.83
C SER A 288 -5.70 -0.52 -12.46
N ILE A 289 -4.83 0.47 -12.31
CA ILE A 289 -4.77 1.28 -11.09
C ILE A 289 -5.78 2.40 -11.24
N VAL A 290 -6.76 2.40 -10.33
CA VAL A 290 -7.85 3.37 -10.31
C VAL A 290 -7.62 4.32 -9.15
N GLU A 291 -7.67 5.60 -9.44
CA GLU A 291 -7.59 6.65 -8.44
C GLU A 291 -8.69 6.47 -7.39
N GLN A 292 -8.30 6.51 -6.11
CA GLN A 292 -9.24 6.47 -4.99
C GLN A 292 -9.15 7.75 -4.17
N ALA A 293 -10.27 8.07 -3.52
CA ALA A 293 -10.35 9.15 -2.53
C ALA A 293 -9.80 8.74 -1.16
N GLU A 294 -9.65 7.44 -0.95
CA GLU A 294 -8.95 6.86 0.20
C GLU A 294 -7.84 5.97 -0.35
N LEU A 295 -6.59 6.28 -0.02
CA LEU A 295 -5.42 5.53 -0.37
C LEU A 295 -5.34 4.24 0.45
N ASP A 296 -4.83 3.19 -0.19
CA ASP A 296 -4.44 2.00 0.54
C ASP A 296 -3.22 2.30 1.41
N THR A 297 -3.24 1.79 2.64
CA THR A 297 -2.17 2.01 3.60
C THR A 297 -1.19 0.83 3.60
N VAL A 298 0.05 1.12 4.01
CA VAL A 298 1.16 0.18 3.99
C VAL A 298 1.78 0.04 5.38
N SER A 299 2.05 -1.20 5.77
CA SER A 299 2.86 -1.52 6.93
C SER A 299 4.30 -1.80 6.49
N TRP A 300 5.28 -1.30 7.24
CA TRP A 300 6.70 -1.59 7.03
C TRP A 300 7.20 -2.47 8.17
N ASN A 301 8.05 -3.45 7.87
CA ASN A 301 8.76 -4.24 8.88
C ASN A 301 10.26 -4.21 8.60
N VAL A 302 11.00 -3.74 9.60
CA VAL A 302 12.46 -3.75 9.64
C VAL A 302 12.91 -4.89 10.55
N HIS A 303 13.60 -5.86 9.97
CA HIS A 303 14.25 -6.96 10.67
C HIS A 303 15.75 -6.71 10.69
N MET A 304 16.38 -6.80 11.86
CA MET A 304 17.82 -6.69 12.02
C MET A 304 18.35 -7.85 12.85
N LEU A 305 19.42 -8.47 12.36
CA LEU A 305 20.19 -9.44 13.13
C LEU A 305 21.37 -8.76 13.82
N PRO A 306 21.75 -9.21 15.02
CA PRO A 306 22.98 -8.76 15.64
C PRO A 306 24.21 -9.29 14.86
N THR A 307 25.39 -8.73 15.12
CA THR A 307 26.65 -9.15 14.48
C THR A 307 27.01 -10.62 14.76
N ASP A 308 26.53 -11.22 15.85
CA ASP A 308 26.68 -12.64 16.15
C ASP A 308 25.63 -13.53 15.46
N GLU A 309 24.74 -12.93 14.65
CA GLU A 309 23.68 -13.59 13.87
C GLU A 309 22.69 -14.44 14.69
N ASP A 310 22.61 -14.16 15.99
CA ASP A 310 21.71 -14.84 16.91
C ASP A 310 20.25 -14.39 16.68
N SER A 311 19.43 -15.30 16.16
CA SER A 311 18.02 -15.05 15.87
C SER A 311 17.18 -14.75 17.11
N ASP A 312 17.59 -15.21 18.29
CA ASP A 312 16.87 -14.93 19.55
C ASP A 312 17.05 -13.46 20.00
N LYS A 313 18.09 -12.81 19.46
CA LYS A 313 18.37 -11.39 19.63
C LYS A 313 17.90 -10.57 18.43
N ALA A 314 17.15 -11.15 17.49
CA ALA A 314 16.65 -10.44 16.33
C ALA A 314 15.74 -9.28 16.75
N PHE A 315 16.01 -8.11 16.18
CA PHE A 315 15.21 -6.92 16.39
C PHE A 315 14.23 -6.77 15.24
N ASN A 316 12.93 -6.83 15.55
CA ASN A 316 11.86 -6.51 14.62
C ASN A 316 11.17 -5.23 15.05
N ARG A 317 11.05 -4.30 14.12
CA ARG A 317 10.29 -3.07 14.28
C ARG A 317 9.29 -2.97 13.14
N ARG A 318 8.04 -2.69 13.47
CA ARG A 318 7.00 -2.47 12.45
C ARG A 318 6.43 -1.08 12.57
N TYR A 319 6.16 -0.48 11.43
CA TYR A 319 5.50 0.79 11.31
C TYR A 319 4.17 0.54 10.61
N VAL A 320 3.09 1.04 11.19
CA VAL A 320 1.72 0.72 10.76
C VAL A 320 0.95 2.00 10.45
N GLY A 321 -0.01 1.91 9.54
CA GLY A 321 -0.80 3.03 9.06
C GLY A 321 -0.01 3.96 8.14
N GLY A 322 0.96 3.41 7.40
CA GLY A 322 1.76 4.15 6.44
C GLY A 322 0.90 4.63 5.27
N MET A 323 0.92 5.93 4.98
CA MET A 323 0.28 6.51 3.81
C MET A 323 1.35 7.20 2.98
N VAL A 324 1.45 6.83 1.71
CA VAL A 324 2.45 7.41 0.79
C VAL A 324 1.96 8.80 0.40
N ASP A 325 2.61 9.81 0.97
CA ASP A 325 2.28 11.21 0.75
C ASP A 325 2.72 11.66 -0.64
N SER A 326 3.97 11.35 -0.99
CA SER A 326 4.57 11.79 -2.25
C SER A 326 5.38 10.70 -2.90
N THR A 327 5.41 10.74 -4.22
CA THR A 327 6.08 9.75 -5.07
C THR A 327 6.63 10.44 -6.30
N THR A 328 7.83 10.03 -6.71
CA THR A 328 8.41 10.44 -7.98
C THR A 328 8.70 9.21 -8.83
N ILE A 329 8.32 9.25 -10.11
CA ILE A 329 8.67 8.25 -11.13
C ILE A 329 9.52 8.96 -12.18
N SER A 330 10.70 8.45 -12.49
CA SER A 330 11.57 9.06 -13.49
C SER A 330 12.31 8.04 -14.33
N ALA A 331 12.62 8.45 -15.55
CA ALA A 331 13.46 7.69 -16.47
C ALA A 331 13.96 8.61 -17.59
N GLU A 332 15.02 8.15 -18.25
CA GLU A 332 15.52 8.68 -19.53
C GLU A 332 15.31 7.64 -20.63
N GLU A 333 15.27 8.05 -21.90
CA GLU A 333 14.97 7.19 -23.05
C GLU A 333 15.91 5.98 -23.09
N GLY A 334 15.34 4.77 -23.07
CA GLY A 334 16.09 3.51 -22.98
C GLY A 334 16.70 3.23 -21.61
N GLY A 335 16.57 4.14 -20.64
CA GLY A 335 17.00 3.99 -19.27
C GLY A 335 16.04 3.16 -18.41
N MET A 336 16.53 2.73 -17.25
CA MET A 336 15.71 2.01 -16.26
C MET A 336 14.75 2.98 -15.58
N VAL A 337 13.54 2.50 -15.32
CA VAL A 337 12.53 3.26 -14.56
C VAL A 337 12.83 3.16 -13.08
N THR A 338 12.99 4.31 -12.44
CA THR A 338 13.09 4.41 -10.99
C THR A 338 11.83 5.06 -10.42
N MET A 339 11.50 4.67 -9.20
CA MET A 339 10.40 5.20 -8.43
C MET A 339 10.88 5.48 -7.01
N SER A 340 10.32 6.48 -6.36
CA SER A 340 10.55 6.75 -4.95
C SER A 340 9.23 6.92 -4.20
N TRP A 341 9.23 6.54 -2.94
CA TRP A 341 8.25 7.01 -1.96
C TRP A 341 8.94 8.09 -1.14
N ASP A 342 8.81 9.33 -1.59
CA ASP A 342 9.58 10.47 -1.06
C ASP A 342 9.15 10.84 0.36
N GLY A 343 7.87 10.64 0.68
CA GLY A 343 7.33 10.82 2.02
C GLY A 343 6.27 9.78 2.33
N VAL A 344 6.42 9.08 3.46
CA VAL A 344 5.44 8.13 3.98
C VAL A 344 5.20 8.42 5.45
N ASN A 345 3.97 8.80 5.79
CA ASN A 345 3.57 9.14 7.15
C ASN A 345 2.94 7.92 7.83
N PHE A 346 3.30 7.63 9.08
CA PHE A 346 2.80 6.47 9.84
C PHE A 346 2.02 6.87 11.08
N LEU A 347 1.03 6.05 11.44
CA LEU A 347 0.27 6.23 12.69
C LEU A 347 1.07 5.79 13.91
N ASP A 348 1.74 4.65 13.81
CA ASP A 348 2.45 4.10 14.96
C ASP A 348 3.61 3.18 14.58
N MET A 349 4.38 2.82 15.61
CA MET A 349 5.45 1.84 15.53
C MET A 349 5.29 0.84 16.67
N ILE A 350 5.57 -0.43 16.40
CA ILE A 350 5.65 -1.52 17.39
C ILE A 350 6.98 -2.26 17.28
N HIS A 351 7.38 -2.96 18.34
CA HIS A 351 8.62 -3.74 18.34
C HIS A 351 8.56 -4.97 19.26
N ASN A 352 9.48 -5.92 19.02
CA ASN A 352 9.52 -7.22 19.70
C ASN A 352 10.55 -7.31 20.86
N GLN A 353 11.16 -6.21 21.30
CA GLN A 353 12.21 -6.29 22.33
C GLN A 353 11.62 -6.70 23.68
N ALA A 354 11.83 -7.95 24.06
CA ALA A 354 11.19 -8.56 25.23
C ALA A 354 11.86 -8.25 26.57
N SER A 355 13.12 -7.78 26.59
CA SER A 355 13.89 -7.57 27.82
C SER A 355 14.81 -6.35 27.75
N GLN A 356 14.86 -5.57 28.84
CA GLN A 356 15.73 -4.39 29.00
C GLN A 356 16.71 -4.49 30.18
N THR A 357 17.21 -5.70 30.48
CA THR A 357 18.06 -6.00 31.65
C THR A 357 19.30 -5.13 31.84
N THR A 358 19.72 -4.38 30.83
CA THR A 358 20.98 -3.61 30.83
C THR A 358 20.78 -2.09 30.97
N VAL A 359 19.53 -1.57 30.98
CA VAL A 359 19.26 -0.12 31.00
C VAL A 359 19.01 0.40 32.43
N GLY A 360 19.97 0.17 33.34
CA GLY A 360 19.94 0.70 34.71
C GLY A 360 18.67 0.38 35.53
N THR A 361 18.52 1.02 36.69
CA THR A 361 17.28 0.95 37.49
C THR A 361 16.23 1.87 36.86
N ASN A 362 15.48 1.39 35.89
CA ASN A 362 14.33 2.09 35.32
C ASN A 362 13.01 1.33 35.59
N LEU A 363 11.87 1.96 35.30
CA LEU A 363 10.53 1.38 35.50
C LEU A 363 10.28 0.10 34.68
N TYR A 364 11.06 -0.11 33.62
CA TYR A 364 10.93 -1.19 32.64
C TYR A 364 12.05 -2.23 32.74
N ASN A 365 12.81 -2.24 33.85
CA ASN A 365 13.91 -3.16 34.02
C ASN A 365 13.38 -4.59 34.18
N GLY A 366 13.68 -5.46 33.21
CA GLY A 366 13.20 -6.84 33.16
C GLY A 366 12.35 -7.08 31.91
N SER A 367 11.23 -7.79 32.07
CA SER A 367 10.36 -8.20 30.97
C SER A 367 9.47 -7.06 30.46
N SER A 368 9.61 -6.74 29.17
CA SER A 368 8.78 -5.75 28.48
C SER A 368 7.29 -6.03 28.55
N VAL A 369 6.91 -7.31 28.56
CA VAL A 369 5.53 -7.77 28.72
C VAL A 369 5.02 -7.35 30.10
N ALA A 370 5.73 -7.79 31.15
CA ALA A 370 5.33 -7.57 32.54
C ALA A 370 5.33 -6.08 32.93
N HIS A 371 6.23 -5.29 32.34
CA HIS A 371 6.36 -3.87 32.65
C HIS A 371 5.57 -2.95 31.70
N ASN A 372 4.74 -3.52 30.82
CA ASN A 372 3.92 -2.79 29.86
C ASN A 372 4.75 -1.74 29.09
N MET A 373 5.88 -2.17 28.51
CA MET A 373 6.75 -1.29 27.75
C MET A 373 5.94 -0.65 26.60
N PRO A 374 6.06 0.67 26.38
CA PRO A 374 5.37 1.34 25.28
C PRO A 374 5.69 0.64 23.96
N ARG A 375 4.68 0.42 23.11
CA ARG A 375 4.83 -0.14 21.75
C ARG A 375 5.41 -1.55 21.66
N TYR A 376 5.58 -2.23 22.79
CA TYR A 376 5.85 -3.66 22.76
C TYR A 376 4.62 -4.42 22.25
N ALA A 377 4.84 -5.28 21.26
CA ALA A 377 3.84 -6.22 20.77
C ALA A 377 4.49 -7.57 20.46
N LEU A 378 3.68 -8.63 20.55
CA LEU A 378 4.03 -9.94 20.00
C LEU A 378 3.91 -9.85 18.47
N THR A 379 5.03 -9.94 17.76
CA THR A 379 5.12 -9.92 16.28
C THR A 379 5.90 -11.12 15.76
N GLN A 380 5.42 -11.83 14.73
CA GLN A 380 6.22 -12.92 14.17
C GLN A 380 7.51 -12.37 13.56
N SER A 381 8.60 -13.13 13.72
CA SER A 381 9.86 -12.76 13.08
C SER A 381 9.76 -12.99 11.58
N ILE A 382 10.05 -11.95 10.80
CA ILE A 382 10.24 -12.03 9.35
C ILE A 382 11.74 -12.29 9.14
N THR A 383 12.09 -13.36 8.43
CA THR A 383 13.49 -13.69 8.12
C THR A 383 13.69 -13.69 6.61
N ALA A 384 14.92 -13.88 6.15
CA ALA A 384 15.26 -13.92 4.71
C ALA A 384 14.34 -14.83 3.87
N THR A 385 13.90 -15.95 4.44
CA THR A 385 13.02 -16.91 3.74
C THR A 385 11.52 -16.56 3.85
N ASP A 386 11.17 -15.39 4.35
CA ASP A 386 9.82 -14.82 4.27
C ASP A 386 9.79 -13.56 3.38
N VAL A 387 10.94 -13.12 2.87
CA VAL A 387 11.06 -11.92 2.04
C VAL A 387 10.77 -12.24 0.58
N GLY A 388 10.08 -11.33 -0.11
CA GLY A 388 9.74 -11.43 -1.52
C GLY A 388 8.35 -12.02 -1.77
N ALA A 389 8.14 -12.51 -2.99
CA ALA A 389 6.89 -13.19 -3.33
C ALA A 389 6.73 -14.45 -2.42
N PRO A 390 5.57 -14.67 -1.79
CA PRO A 390 5.33 -15.80 -0.89
C PRO A 390 5.71 -17.11 -1.59
N SER A 391 6.45 -18.02 -0.94
CA SER A 391 6.89 -19.29 -1.54
C SER A 391 5.68 -20.04 -2.08
N HIS A 392 5.91 -20.55 -3.28
CA HIS A 392 4.86 -21.08 -4.11
C HIS A 392 4.53 -22.54 -3.85
N ASN A 393 5.11 -23.18 -2.84
CA ASN A 393 4.74 -24.54 -2.47
C ASN A 393 4.47 -24.56 -0.96
N GLY A 394 3.26 -25.00 -0.57
CA GLY A 394 2.76 -25.06 0.81
C GLY A 394 3.55 -25.96 1.79
N SER A 395 4.83 -26.18 1.54
CA SER A 395 5.79 -26.91 2.37
C SER A 395 7.21 -26.31 2.36
N SER A 396 7.48 -25.26 1.57
CA SER A 396 8.80 -24.62 1.50
C SER A 396 8.69 -23.16 1.95
N ALA A 397 9.65 -22.65 2.72
CA ALA A 397 9.75 -21.21 2.98
C ALA A 397 9.96 -20.45 1.64
N ASN A 398 9.70 -19.13 1.58
CA ASN A 398 10.07 -18.30 0.41
C ASN A 398 11.51 -18.68 0.06
N ASP A 399 11.77 -18.97 -1.21
CA ASP A 399 13.07 -19.49 -1.65
C ASP A 399 14.21 -18.46 -1.46
N GLY A 400 13.92 -17.32 -0.82
CA GLY A 400 14.86 -16.27 -0.49
C GLY A 400 15.31 -15.51 -1.73
N THR A 401 14.73 -15.77 -2.91
CA THR A 401 15.08 -15.07 -4.15
C THR A 401 14.46 -13.68 -4.24
N GLY A 402 13.57 -13.35 -3.30
CA GLY A 402 13.31 -11.99 -2.78
C GLY A 402 12.59 -11.00 -3.70
N PHE A 403 12.66 -11.21 -5.01
CA PHE A 403 12.14 -10.29 -6.01
C PHE A 403 11.12 -10.98 -6.94
N PRO A 404 10.07 -10.25 -7.38
CA PRO A 404 9.07 -10.77 -8.31
C PRO A 404 9.69 -11.12 -9.68
N THR A 405 10.72 -10.38 -10.08
CA THR A 405 11.51 -10.62 -11.29
C THR A 405 12.91 -10.06 -11.11
N THR A 406 13.86 -10.47 -11.94
CA THR A 406 15.20 -9.87 -12.03
C THR A 406 15.33 -8.84 -13.16
N GLN A 407 14.28 -8.67 -13.98
CA GLN A 407 14.29 -7.75 -15.11
C GLN A 407 13.55 -6.44 -14.75
N PRO A 408 14.22 -5.28 -14.79
CA PRO A 408 13.56 -4.01 -14.54
C PRO A 408 12.74 -3.54 -15.75
N TYR A 409 11.84 -2.59 -15.53
CA TYR A 409 11.19 -1.86 -16.61
C TYR A 409 12.12 -0.80 -17.19
N TYR A 410 12.11 -0.66 -18.51
CA TYR A 410 12.83 0.37 -19.24
C TYR A 410 11.86 1.36 -19.87
N PHE A 411 12.23 2.63 -19.91
CA PHE A 411 11.45 3.62 -20.63
C PHE A 411 11.59 3.41 -22.13
N SER A 412 10.49 3.03 -22.75
CA SER A 412 10.45 2.63 -24.16
C SER A 412 9.98 3.77 -25.05
N GLU A 413 8.86 4.39 -24.68
CA GLU A 413 8.17 5.38 -25.52
C GLU A 413 7.42 6.37 -24.64
N GLY A 414 7.46 7.66 -24.99
CA GLY A 414 6.59 8.65 -24.40
C GLY A 414 6.18 9.66 -25.46
N THR A 415 4.90 9.95 -25.56
CA THR A 415 4.35 10.83 -26.60
C THR A 415 3.38 11.81 -25.99
N ILE A 416 3.51 13.08 -26.38
CA ILE A 416 2.50 14.11 -26.16
C ILE A 416 1.71 14.22 -27.45
N LYS A 417 0.39 14.04 -27.35
CA LYS A 417 -0.52 14.11 -28.49
C LYS A 417 -1.48 15.28 -28.34
N PHE A 418 -1.68 15.98 -29.45
CA PHE A 418 -2.75 16.96 -29.64
C PHE A 418 -3.81 16.33 -30.52
N PHE A 419 -5.03 16.15 -30.01
CA PHE A 419 -6.17 15.60 -30.77
C PHE A 419 -5.87 14.25 -31.45
N GLY A 420 -5.10 13.40 -30.76
CA GLY A 420 -4.69 12.08 -31.26
C GLY A 420 -3.49 12.10 -32.20
N GLN A 421 -2.98 13.27 -32.58
CA GLN A 421 -1.76 13.41 -33.37
C GLN A 421 -0.55 13.61 -32.47
N GLU A 422 0.52 12.86 -32.69
CA GLU A 422 1.79 13.02 -31.97
C GLU A 422 2.43 14.37 -32.32
N PHE A 423 2.67 15.18 -31.30
CA PHE A 423 3.31 16.49 -31.42
C PHE A 423 4.77 16.47 -30.97
N ALA A 424 5.05 15.77 -29.88
CA ALA A 424 6.39 15.69 -29.31
C ALA A 424 6.63 14.33 -28.66
N ARG A 425 7.88 13.88 -28.72
CA ARG A 425 8.36 12.67 -28.03
C ARG A 425 9.04 13.05 -26.73
N ILE A 426 8.67 12.39 -25.64
CA ILE A 426 9.32 12.52 -24.34
C ILE A 426 10.63 11.74 -24.37
N ARG A 427 11.75 12.42 -24.06
CA ARG A 427 13.10 11.83 -23.96
C ARG A 427 13.48 11.50 -22.54
N SER A 428 13.05 12.32 -21.59
CA SER A 428 13.19 12.08 -20.17
C SER A 428 12.01 12.71 -19.45
N PHE A 429 11.65 12.17 -18.29
CA PHE A 429 10.61 12.75 -17.46
C PHE A 429 10.87 12.49 -15.98
N SER A 430 10.28 13.35 -15.17
CA SER A 430 10.09 13.19 -13.73
C SER A 430 8.64 13.51 -13.42
N LEU A 431 7.86 12.48 -13.11
CA LEU A 431 6.46 12.57 -12.71
C LEU A 431 6.39 12.54 -11.19
N SER A 432 5.90 13.63 -10.58
CA SER A 432 5.65 13.73 -9.15
C SER A 432 4.15 13.67 -8.85
N ILE A 433 3.80 12.85 -7.87
CA ILE A 433 2.46 12.69 -7.30
C ILE A 433 2.52 13.13 -5.85
N SER A 434 1.66 14.06 -5.45
CA SER A 434 1.52 14.51 -4.05
C SER A 434 0.08 14.35 -3.60
N ASN A 435 -0.14 13.68 -2.48
CA ASN A 435 -1.45 13.40 -1.89
C ASN A 435 -1.85 14.42 -0.81
N GLY A 436 -0.93 15.33 -0.43
CA GLY A 436 -1.19 16.35 0.58
C GLY A 436 -1.64 15.77 1.92
N SER A 437 -1.12 14.60 2.29
CA SER A 437 -1.52 13.87 3.49
C SER A 437 -1.14 14.64 4.76
N GLU A 438 -2.10 14.75 5.68
CA GLU A 438 -1.96 15.50 6.93
C GLU A 438 -2.14 14.55 8.12
N PRO A 439 -1.10 14.33 8.93
CA PRO A 439 -1.22 13.63 10.20
C PRO A 439 -2.03 14.45 11.21
N ARG A 440 -3.13 13.90 11.71
CA ARG A 440 -4.01 14.57 12.67
C ARG A 440 -3.87 14.02 14.07
N TYR A 441 -3.88 14.95 15.03
CA TYR A 441 -3.71 14.66 16.45
C TYR A 441 -4.96 15.10 17.21
N TYR A 442 -5.50 14.21 18.03
CA TYR A 442 -6.68 14.50 18.85
C TYR A 442 -6.34 14.48 20.34
N ILE A 443 -6.99 15.38 21.08
CA ILE A 443 -6.99 15.35 22.54
C ILE A 443 -8.02 14.30 22.95
N GLY A 444 -7.58 13.21 23.56
CA GLY A 444 -8.46 12.17 24.04
C GLY A 444 -7.87 11.38 25.19
N LYS A 445 -8.68 10.54 25.83
CA LYS A 445 -8.20 9.45 26.69
C LYS A 445 -7.59 8.36 25.81
N GLN A 446 -6.58 8.68 25.01
CA GLN A 446 -5.84 7.64 24.33
C GLN A 446 -5.14 6.79 25.39
N GLY A 447 -5.22 5.46 25.21
CA GLY A 447 -4.44 4.47 25.95
C GLY A 447 -3.04 5.01 26.24
N ARG A 448 -2.73 5.07 27.54
CA ARG A 448 -1.75 6.00 28.10
C ARG A 448 -0.39 5.93 27.39
N ARG A 449 0.12 7.11 26.99
CA ARG A 449 1.49 7.45 26.53
C ARG A 449 1.75 7.46 25.02
N ARG A 450 0.74 7.23 24.18
CA ARG A 450 0.85 7.46 22.73
C ARG A 450 0.70 8.94 22.42
N ARG A 451 1.57 9.44 21.55
CA ARG A 451 1.64 10.85 21.12
C ARG A 451 1.76 10.97 19.60
N GLY A 452 1.63 9.84 18.90
CA GLY A 452 1.61 9.78 17.45
C GLY A 452 0.30 10.28 16.86
N PRO A 453 0.22 10.37 15.53
CA PRO A 453 -1.01 10.69 14.82
C PRO A 453 -2.11 9.68 15.14
N TYR A 454 -3.35 10.13 15.17
CA TYR A 454 -4.51 9.25 15.36
C TYR A 454 -5.09 8.77 14.03
N GLU A 455 -5.11 9.68 13.06
CA GLU A 455 -5.47 9.43 11.67
C GLU A 455 -4.51 10.22 10.78
N ILE A 456 -4.33 9.77 9.54
CA ILE A 456 -3.73 10.58 8.47
C ILE A 456 -4.83 10.77 7.46
N LYS A 457 -5.10 12.03 7.12
CA LYS A 457 -6.13 12.39 6.15
C LYS A 457 -5.47 12.86 4.89
N GLU A 458 -6.02 12.43 3.76
CA GLU A 458 -5.57 12.89 2.46
C GLU A 458 -6.02 14.33 2.21
N GLY A 459 -5.16 15.06 1.50
CA GLY A 459 -5.46 16.38 0.98
C GLY A 459 -5.83 16.30 -0.52
N PRO A 460 -5.91 17.46 -1.18
CA PRO A 460 -6.03 17.49 -2.64
C PRO A 460 -4.80 16.85 -3.28
N ARG A 461 -5.04 15.91 -4.20
CA ARG A 461 -3.97 15.27 -4.98
C ARG A 461 -3.49 16.20 -6.09
N GLU A 462 -2.19 16.32 -6.23
CA GLU A 462 -1.53 17.10 -7.26
C GLU A 462 -0.61 16.20 -8.08
N TYR A 463 -0.73 16.33 -9.41
CA TYR A 463 0.18 15.70 -10.35
C TYR A 463 0.97 16.76 -11.10
N SER A 464 2.28 16.59 -11.11
CA SER A 464 3.20 17.44 -11.87
C SER A 464 4.20 16.60 -12.62
N MET A 465 4.60 17.05 -13.80
CA MET A 465 5.58 16.36 -14.62
C MET A 465 6.52 17.37 -15.26
N SER A 466 7.81 17.19 -15.03
CA SER A 466 8.85 17.87 -15.80
C SER A 466 9.39 16.88 -16.83
N ALA A 467 9.48 17.28 -18.10
CA ALA A 467 9.95 16.42 -19.16
C ALA A 467 10.78 17.18 -20.19
N THR A 468 11.83 16.53 -20.70
CA THR A 468 12.53 16.99 -21.90
C THR A 468 11.87 16.34 -23.10
N VAL A 469 11.37 17.16 -24.03
CA VAL A 469 10.68 16.70 -25.23
C VAL A 469 11.46 17.06 -26.49
N ALA A 470 11.43 16.18 -27.47
CA ALA A 470 11.98 16.43 -28.80
C ALA A 470 10.86 16.43 -29.84
N LEU A 471 10.98 17.28 -30.85
CA LEU A 471 10.07 17.24 -31.99
C LEU A 471 10.31 15.93 -32.77
N PRO A 472 9.23 15.28 -33.26
CA PRO A 472 9.38 14.12 -34.14
C PRO A 472 10.15 14.55 -35.40
N ASP A 473 11.03 13.66 -35.88
CA ASP A 473 11.78 13.92 -37.10
C ASP A 473 10.81 14.12 -38.28
N ALA A 474 11.13 15.06 -39.17
CA ALA A 474 10.35 15.28 -40.38
C ALA A 474 10.59 14.10 -41.33
N SER A 475 9.81 13.02 -41.17
CA SER A 475 9.79 11.91 -42.11
C SER A 475 9.63 12.44 -43.54
N VAL A 476 10.50 11.98 -44.44
CA VAL A 476 10.48 12.30 -45.87
C VAL A 476 9.21 11.72 -46.56
N ASP A 477 8.54 10.76 -45.91
CA ASP A 477 7.21 10.23 -46.28
C ASP A 477 6.09 11.00 -45.56
N SER A 478 6.08 12.31 -45.76
CA SER A 478 5.17 13.25 -45.11
C SER A 478 3.68 13.00 -45.39
N ASN A 479 3.28 12.11 -46.31
CA ASN A 479 1.88 11.96 -46.69
C ASN A 479 1.02 10.98 -45.85
N ALA A 480 1.61 10.15 -44.97
CA ALA A 480 0.82 9.09 -44.32
C ALA A 480 1.01 8.93 -42.80
N ALA A 481 2.15 9.36 -42.23
CA ALA A 481 2.47 9.02 -40.83
C ALA A 481 2.26 10.16 -39.82
N HIS A 482 2.21 11.42 -40.26
CA HIS A 482 2.03 12.58 -39.39
C HIS A 482 0.95 13.49 -39.99
N GLY A 483 -0.23 13.56 -39.36
CA GLY A 483 -1.37 14.37 -39.84
C GLY A 483 -1.09 15.87 -39.98
N SER A 484 0.09 16.32 -39.56
CA SER A 484 0.65 17.67 -39.64
C SER A 484 1.25 18.05 -41.00
N ALA A 485 1.34 17.14 -41.98
CA ALA A 485 1.85 17.46 -43.31
C ALA A 485 0.82 18.16 -44.23
N SER A 486 -0.45 18.17 -43.84
CA SER A 486 -1.47 18.98 -44.51
C SER A 486 -1.48 20.40 -43.92
N GLN A 487 -1.75 21.41 -44.76
CA GLN A 487 -1.93 22.79 -44.32
C GLN A 487 -3.00 22.89 -43.20
N ASP A 488 -4.02 22.04 -43.26
CA ASP A 488 -5.08 21.94 -42.26
C ASP A 488 -4.56 21.44 -40.90
N GLY A 489 -3.68 20.42 -40.90
CA GLY A 489 -3.03 19.94 -39.66
C GLY A 489 -2.09 20.96 -39.02
N ALA A 490 -1.39 21.75 -39.83
CA ALA A 490 -0.53 22.83 -39.33
C ALA A 490 -1.34 24.02 -38.78
N LEU A 491 -2.43 24.39 -39.44
CA LEU A 491 -3.37 25.42 -38.96
C LEU A 491 -4.07 25.00 -37.67
N GLU A 492 -4.46 23.74 -37.56
CA GLU A 492 -5.03 23.20 -36.35
C GLU A 492 -4.01 23.25 -35.22
N LEU A 493 -2.79 22.73 -35.41
CA LEU A 493 -1.73 22.83 -34.41
C LEU A 493 -1.47 24.27 -33.94
N PHE A 494 -1.42 25.23 -34.87
CA PHE A 494 -1.24 26.64 -34.56
C PHE A 494 -2.41 27.24 -33.79
N ARG A 495 -3.66 26.94 -34.20
CA ARG A 495 -4.87 27.35 -33.48
C ARG A 495 -4.87 26.80 -32.06
N GLN A 496 -4.39 25.57 -31.89
CA GLN A 496 -4.37 24.89 -30.62
C GLN A 496 -3.31 25.44 -29.66
N LEU A 497 -2.15 25.82 -30.18
CA LEU A 497 -1.15 26.59 -29.45
C LEU A 497 -1.69 27.97 -29.01
N LEU A 498 -2.45 28.64 -29.88
CA LEU A 498 -3.05 29.94 -29.55
C LEU A 498 -4.18 29.85 -28.51
N LEU A 499 -4.91 28.73 -28.48
CA LEU A 499 -6.02 28.52 -27.54
C LEU A 499 -5.57 27.97 -26.19
N GLU A 500 -4.33 27.48 -26.06
CA GLU A 500 -3.76 26.94 -24.81
C GLU A 500 -4.65 25.87 -24.14
N GLY A 501 -5.43 25.14 -24.95
CA GLY A 501 -6.37 24.13 -24.44
C GLY A 501 -7.72 24.67 -23.94
N ASP A 502 -8.00 25.98 -24.05
CA ASP A 502 -9.30 26.59 -23.73
C ASP A 502 -10.22 26.66 -24.96
N TYR A 503 -11.25 25.82 -24.96
CA TYR A 503 -12.28 25.76 -26.01
C TYR A 503 -13.59 26.40 -25.58
N GLY A 504 -13.57 27.12 -24.46
CA GLY A 504 -14.73 27.75 -23.89
C GLY A 504 -15.10 29.07 -24.55
N SER A 505 -16.13 29.69 -24.00
CA SER A 505 -16.41 31.11 -24.23
C SER A 505 -15.97 31.91 -23.01
N ASP A 506 -15.87 33.24 -23.13
CA ASP A 506 -15.60 34.13 -21.99
C ASP A 506 -16.53 33.90 -20.79
N ALA A 507 -17.74 33.39 -21.03
CA ALA A 507 -18.74 33.08 -20.00
C ALA A 507 -18.63 31.66 -19.41
N SER A 508 -17.90 30.76 -20.07
CA SER A 508 -17.71 29.36 -19.64
C SER A 508 -16.41 28.80 -20.25
N PRO A 509 -15.24 29.09 -19.63
CA PRO A 509 -13.96 28.54 -20.08
C PRO A 509 -14.01 27.00 -20.04
N ASN A 510 -13.49 26.35 -21.08
CA ASN A 510 -13.53 24.90 -21.25
C ASN A 510 -12.12 24.39 -21.53
N ARG A 511 -11.30 24.41 -20.47
CA ARG A 511 -9.93 23.93 -20.53
C ARG A 511 -9.92 22.41 -20.57
N LYS A 512 -9.65 21.83 -21.75
CA LYS A 512 -9.59 20.38 -21.94
C LYS A 512 -8.17 19.81 -21.86
N GLY A 513 -7.14 20.62 -22.06
CA GLY A 513 -5.73 20.19 -21.99
C GLY A 513 -5.34 19.21 -23.12
N PHE A 514 -4.18 18.57 -22.97
CA PHE A 514 -3.62 17.65 -23.97
C PHE A 514 -3.51 16.20 -23.45
N THR A 515 -3.28 15.24 -24.34
CA THR A 515 -3.02 13.84 -23.93
C THR A 515 -1.53 13.57 -23.87
N ALA A 516 -1.11 12.77 -22.90
CA ALA A 516 0.22 12.18 -22.88
C ALA A 516 0.14 10.71 -22.53
N THR A 517 0.96 9.91 -23.19
CA THR A 517 1.12 8.47 -22.91
C THR A 517 2.59 8.20 -22.68
N ILE A 518 2.90 7.54 -21.58
CA ILE A 518 4.25 7.08 -21.23
C ILE A 518 4.20 5.57 -21.09
N LYS A 519 5.09 4.87 -21.80
CA LYS A 519 5.17 3.42 -21.83
C LYS A 519 6.52 2.93 -21.33
N PHE A 520 6.47 2.06 -20.33
CA PHE A 520 7.60 1.28 -19.87
C PHE A 520 7.45 -0.15 -20.36
N GLN A 521 8.54 -0.76 -20.82
CA GLN A 521 8.51 -2.12 -21.35
C GLN A 521 9.55 -3.00 -20.66
N ARG A 522 9.18 -4.25 -20.44
CA ARG A 522 10.03 -5.33 -19.96
C ARG A 522 9.74 -6.56 -20.81
N GLY A 523 10.74 -7.09 -21.51
CA GLY A 523 10.52 -8.21 -22.42
C GLY A 523 9.50 -7.90 -23.55
N ALA A 524 8.86 -8.93 -24.08
CA ALA A 524 7.97 -8.81 -25.24
C ALA A 524 6.54 -8.37 -24.87
N ASP A 525 6.00 -8.89 -23.78
CA ASP A 525 4.57 -8.74 -23.44
C ASP A 525 4.31 -7.91 -22.17
N ASP A 526 5.34 -7.62 -21.36
CA ASP A 526 5.16 -6.88 -20.12
C ASP A 526 5.37 -5.39 -20.33
N HIS A 527 4.38 -4.59 -19.92
CA HIS A 527 4.45 -3.15 -20.02
C HIS A 527 3.62 -2.45 -18.96
N ILE A 528 4.05 -1.23 -18.64
CA ILE A 528 3.30 -0.28 -17.84
C ILE A 528 3.01 0.91 -18.74
N ILE A 529 1.75 1.30 -18.83
CA ILE A 529 1.30 2.48 -19.55
C ILE A 529 0.71 3.45 -18.55
N ILE A 530 1.27 4.65 -18.49
CA ILE A 530 0.69 5.80 -17.81
C ILE A 530 0.04 6.67 -18.89
N ASP A 531 -1.29 6.71 -18.87
CA ASP A 531 -2.09 7.58 -19.72
C ASP A 531 -2.59 8.76 -18.90
N ILE A 532 -2.31 9.97 -19.39
CA ILE A 532 -2.91 11.21 -18.91
C ILE A 532 -4.05 11.52 -19.89
N PRO A 533 -5.32 11.29 -19.49
CA PRO A 533 -6.45 11.29 -20.41
C PRO A 533 -6.78 12.70 -20.89
N THR A 534 -7.34 12.78 -22.11
CA THR A 534 -8.32 13.82 -22.46
C THR A 534 -9.65 13.13 -22.66
N SER A 535 -10.73 13.87 -22.47
CA SER A 535 -12.12 13.42 -22.58
C SER A 535 -12.37 12.47 -23.79
N GLY A 536 -13.22 11.46 -23.58
CA GLY A 536 -13.18 10.12 -24.17
C GLY A 536 -13.46 9.93 -25.66
N THR A 537 -13.36 10.96 -26.49
CA THR A 537 -13.38 10.80 -27.95
C THR A 537 -12.34 11.70 -28.59
N VAL A 538 -11.30 11.07 -29.12
CA VAL A 538 -10.20 11.73 -29.81
C VAL A 538 -10.72 12.55 -31.00
N GLY A 539 -10.63 13.88 -30.94
CA GLY A 539 -10.50 14.72 -32.13
C GLY A 539 -11.69 15.58 -32.60
N ASP A 540 -12.80 15.72 -31.87
CA ASP A 540 -13.88 16.60 -32.34
C ASP A 540 -14.30 17.69 -31.31
N PRO A 541 -14.02 18.98 -31.57
CA PRO A 541 -14.54 20.08 -30.75
C PRO A 541 -16.08 20.25 -30.82
N SER A 542 -16.79 19.50 -31.68
CA SER A 542 -18.25 19.53 -31.83
C SER A 542 -19.01 18.45 -31.05
N ASP A 543 -18.30 17.55 -30.36
CA ASP A 543 -18.96 16.47 -29.60
C ASP A 543 -19.57 17.00 -28.29
N ALA A 544 -20.83 17.41 -28.38
CA ALA A 544 -21.62 17.96 -27.28
C ALA A 544 -21.97 16.92 -26.20
N ASN A 545 -21.63 15.64 -26.41
CA ASN A 545 -21.95 14.55 -25.49
C ASN A 545 -20.88 14.29 -24.41
N ASP A 546 -19.73 14.96 -24.46
CA ASP A 546 -18.66 14.79 -23.48
C ASP A 546 -18.71 15.81 -22.33
N ILE A 547 -19.89 16.40 -22.10
CA ILE A 547 -20.21 17.23 -20.92
C ILE A 547 -20.68 16.33 -19.75
N GLY A 548 -20.92 15.03 -20.01
CA GLY A 548 -21.40 14.05 -19.04
C GLY A 548 -20.33 13.33 -18.22
N SER A 549 -19.05 13.57 -18.46
CA SER A 549 -17.94 12.76 -17.92
C SER A 549 -17.06 13.49 -16.87
N GLY A 550 -17.66 14.23 -15.94
CA GLY A 550 -17.03 14.60 -14.66
C GLY A 550 -15.86 15.61 -14.69
N LEU A 551 -15.55 16.20 -13.53
CA LEU A 551 -14.48 17.18 -13.31
C LEU A 551 -13.04 16.62 -13.51
N ASN A 552 -12.92 15.33 -13.83
CA ASN A 552 -11.67 14.57 -13.81
C ASN A 552 -11.09 14.26 -15.21
N ASN A 553 -11.65 14.84 -16.27
CA ASN A 553 -11.24 14.59 -17.67
C ASN A 553 -10.41 15.72 -18.30
N GLN A 554 -9.83 16.60 -17.47
CA GLN A 554 -8.89 17.60 -17.95
C GLN A 554 -7.53 16.96 -18.19
N GLY A 555 -7.03 17.08 -19.42
CA GLY A 555 -5.70 16.61 -19.78
C GLY A 555 -4.58 17.52 -19.26
N ILE A 556 -3.38 17.29 -19.78
CA ILE A 556 -2.18 17.99 -19.37
C ILE A 556 -2.22 19.46 -19.78
N MET A 557 -1.81 20.34 -18.86
CA MET A 557 -1.56 21.75 -19.12
C MET A 557 -0.06 22.00 -19.02
N ILE A 558 0.48 22.77 -19.97
CA ILE A 558 1.87 23.19 -19.97
C ILE A 558 1.97 24.49 -19.17
N ASN A 559 2.73 24.47 -18.08
CA ASN A 559 2.97 25.67 -17.28
C ASN A 559 4.12 26.50 -17.87
N THR A 560 5.18 25.84 -18.29
CA THR A 560 6.41 26.45 -18.82
C THR A 560 6.99 25.55 -19.91
N ALA A 561 7.57 26.18 -20.94
CA ALA A 561 8.35 25.51 -21.98
C ALA A 561 9.54 26.40 -22.32
N THR A 562 10.66 26.18 -21.63
CA THR A 562 11.85 27.04 -21.80
C THR A 562 12.67 26.59 -23.00
N HIS A 563 12.79 27.47 -23.98
CA HIS A 563 13.64 27.23 -25.15
C HIS A 563 15.07 27.67 -24.88
N SER A 564 15.90 26.72 -24.51
CA SER A 564 17.35 26.92 -24.41
C SER A 564 17.95 26.93 -25.82
N ILE A 565 18.76 27.94 -26.17
CA ILE A 565 19.53 27.93 -27.42
C ILE A 565 20.72 26.98 -27.22
N THR A 566 20.48 25.69 -27.44
CA THR A 566 21.52 24.66 -27.39
C THR A 566 21.86 24.15 -28.79
N THR A 567 22.95 23.40 -28.91
CA THR A 567 23.39 22.75 -30.15
C THR A 567 22.88 21.32 -30.26
N ASP A 568 21.86 20.96 -29.48
CA ASP A 568 21.37 19.58 -29.42
C ASP A 568 20.66 19.18 -30.71
N ASN A 569 20.90 17.94 -31.16
CA ASN A 569 20.27 17.35 -32.34
C ASN A 569 19.73 15.95 -31.99
N PRO A 570 18.41 15.71 -32.03
CA PRO A 570 17.34 16.65 -32.42
C PRO A 570 17.16 17.78 -31.40
N PHE A 571 16.46 18.84 -31.83
CA PHE A 571 16.12 19.98 -30.97
C PHE A 571 15.25 19.52 -29.78
N GLN A 572 15.59 19.98 -28.58
CA GLN A 572 14.94 19.58 -27.33
C GLN A 572 14.41 20.80 -26.57
N VAL A 573 13.32 20.60 -25.83
CA VAL A 573 12.68 21.62 -25.00
C VAL A 573 12.33 21.00 -23.66
N ASP A 574 12.67 21.70 -22.58
CA ASP A 574 12.24 21.34 -21.24
C ASP A 574 10.86 21.94 -20.98
N VAL A 575 9.93 21.09 -20.53
CA VAL A 575 8.53 21.44 -20.33
C VAL A 575 8.11 21.02 -18.92
N ASP A 576 7.52 21.95 -18.17
CA ASP A 576 6.83 21.63 -16.91
C ASP A 576 5.33 21.60 -17.14
N MET A 577 4.70 20.58 -16.58
CA MET A 577 3.32 20.25 -16.85
C MET A 577 2.57 19.88 -15.58
N ILE A 578 1.26 20.11 -15.59
CA ILE A 578 0.33 19.71 -14.52
C ILE A 578 -0.91 19.05 -15.11
N PHE A 579 -1.53 18.14 -14.36
CA PHE A 579 -2.76 17.47 -14.75
C PHE A 579 -3.55 17.03 -13.52
N ARG A 580 -4.82 16.65 -13.74
CA ARG A 580 -5.76 16.30 -12.66
C ARG A 580 -5.91 14.81 -12.41
N SER A 581 -5.64 13.97 -13.40
CA SER A 581 -5.87 12.54 -13.30
C SER A 581 -4.87 11.78 -14.15
N ILE A 582 -4.65 10.53 -13.76
CA ILE A 582 -3.88 9.55 -14.51
C ILE A 582 -4.60 8.22 -14.49
N LYS A 583 -4.40 7.46 -15.56
CA LYS A 583 -4.75 6.05 -15.62
C LYS A 583 -3.47 5.26 -15.81
N ILE A 584 -3.21 4.31 -14.92
CA ILE A 584 -2.10 3.37 -15.09
C ILE A 584 -2.66 2.01 -15.44
N THR A 585 -2.22 1.48 -16.57
CA THR A 585 -2.52 0.12 -17.00
C THR A 585 -1.21 -0.67 -17.04
N ILE A 586 -1.15 -1.77 -16.32
CA ILE A 586 -0.01 -2.67 -16.34
C ILE A 586 -0.47 -3.97 -16.97
N LYS A 587 0.30 -4.49 -17.92
CA LYS A 587 0.16 -5.85 -18.40
C LYS A 587 1.43 -6.58 -18.07
N ASP A 588 1.35 -7.66 -17.30
CA ASP A 588 2.51 -8.50 -17.00
C ASP A 588 2.08 -9.95 -16.71
N THR A 589 3.06 -10.79 -16.39
CA THR A 589 2.85 -12.18 -15.96
C THR A 589 2.65 -12.32 -14.44
N GLU A 590 2.67 -11.23 -13.67
CA GLU A 590 2.56 -11.26 -12.21
C GLU A 590 1.09 -11.28 -11.78
N PRO A 591 0.56 -12.41 -11.31
CA PRO A 591 -0.87 -12.58 -11.09
C PRO A 591 -1.43 -11.73 -9.94
N VAL A 592 -0.66 -11.56 -8.86
CA VAL A 592 -1.20 -11.05 -7.61
C VAL A 592 -0.50 -9.76 -7.22
N TYR A 593 -1.29 -8.74 -6.95
CA TYR A 593 -0.84 -7.49 -6.35
C TYR A 593 -1.26 -7.54 -4.87
N PRO A 594 -0.31 -7.35 -3.91
CA PRO A 594 -0.46 -7.76 -2.50
C PRO A 594 -1.50 -7.00 -1.68
#